data_AF-A0A2G6B4F0-F1
#
_entry.id   AF-A0A2G6B4F0-F1
#
_cell.length_a   1.000
_cell.length_b   1.000
_cell.length_c   1.000
_cell.angle_alpha   90.00
_cell.angle_beta   90.00
_cell.angle_gamma   90.00
#
_symmetry.space_group_name_H-M   'P 1'
#
loop_
_entity.id
_entity.type
_entity.pdbx_description
1 polymer ?
#
loop_
_entity_poly.entity_id
_entity_poly.type
_entity_poly.pdbx_seq_one_letter_code
_entity_poly.pdbx_strand_id
1 'polypeptide(L)'
;MNQLRSADYAILQRYWVNYEKIVKELNSGKCRDVKRTQRMKEITAVIEYLFNSSSEDMQKVIQLSWWHRNQASEVSEDLFLPVSKVNRMQRAILDATANYLLWI
;
A
#
# COMPACT_ATOMS: atom_id res chain seq x y z
N MET A 1 -14.99 -3.70 -13.79
CA MET A 1 -13.77 -3.48 -12.98
C MET A 1 -13.22 -2.12 -13.37
N ASN A 2 -13.40 -1.10 -12.54
CA ASN A 2 -12.79 0.22 -12.76
C ASN A 2 -11.30 0.07 -12.46
N GLN A 3 -10.45 0.23 -13.47
CA GLN A 3 -9.00 0.31 -13.28
C GLN A 3 -8.67 1.68 -12.68
N LEU A 4 -7.80 1.69 -11.67
CA LEU A 4 -7.19 2.92 -11.16
C LEU A 4 -6.58 3.72 -12.32
N ARG A 5 -6.89 5.02 -12.42
CA ARG A 5 -6.21 5.91 -13.36
C ARG A 5 -4.76 6.07 -12.92
N SER A 6 -3.83 6.28 -13.86
CA SER A 6 -2.38 6.33 -13.56
C SER A 6 -2.00 7.38 -12.50
N ALA A 7 -2.78 8.46 -12.38
CA ALA A 7 -2.60 9.50 -11.38
C ALA A 7 -2.89 9.01 -9.94
N ASP A 8 -3.92 8.19 -9.76
CA ASP A 8 -4.31 7.62 -8.47
C ASP A 8 -3.29 6.55 -8.02
N TYR A 9 -2.72 5.83 -8.99
CA TYR A 9 -1.60 4.91 -8.76
C TYR A 9 -0.37 5.65 -8.24
N ALA A 10 0.00 6.78 -8.87
CA ALA A 10 1.13 7.60 -8.45
C ALA A 10 0.93 8.21 -7.05
N ILE A 11 -0.32 8.52 -6.67
CA ILE A 11 -0.67 9.00 -5.33
C ILE A 11 -0.46 7.89 -4.30
N LEU A 12 -1.00 6.69 -4.53
CA LEU A 12 -0.83 5.56 -3.62
C LEU A 12 0.64 5.12 -3.51
N GLN A 13 1.39 5.09 -4.62
CA GLN A 13 2.84 4.83 -4.61
C GLN A 13 3.62 5.92 -3.87
N ARG A 14 3.24 7.20 -3.99
CA ARG A 14 3.87 8.27 -3.21
C ARG A 14 3.56 8.17 -1.73
N TYR A 15 2.37 7.71 -1.37
CA TYR A 15 2.02 7.43 0.03
C TYR A 15 2.81 6.22 0.56
N TRP A 16 2.98 5.18 -0.24
CA TRP A 16 3.81 4.00 0.05
C TRP A 16 5.25 4.39 0.43
N VAL A 17 5.94 5.19 -0.41
CA VAL A 17 7.35 5.55 -0.18
C VAL A 17 7.53 6.45 1.06
N ASN A 18 6.52 7.29 1.37
CA ASN A 18 6.62 8.28 2.43
C ASN A 18 5.99 7.86 3.77
N TYR A 19 5.51 6.62 3.88
CA TYR A 19 4.68 6.16 5.01
C TYR A 19 5.29 6.44 6.39
N GLU A 20 6.48 5.91 6.71
CA GLU A 20 7.06 6.12 8.05
C GLU A 20 7.47 7.56 8.28
N LYS A 21 7.92 8.27 7.24
CA LYS A 21 8.27 9.69 7.37
C LYS A 21 7.05 10.46 7.87
N ILE A 22 5.89 10.19 7.27
CA ILE A 22 4.66 10.88 7.64
C ILE A 22 4.14 10.37 8.98
N VAL A 23 4.16 9.06 9.28
CA VAL A 23 3.81 8.53 10.62
C VAL A 23 4.68 9.15 11.72
N LYS A 24 5.97 9.35 11.46
CA LYS A 24 6.90 10.03 12.38
C LYS A 24 6.58 11.53 12.51
N GLU A 25 6.18 12.19 11.44
CA GLU A 25 5.68 13.58 11.45
C GLU A 25 4.34 13.72 12.18
N LEU A 26 3.47 12.70 12.11
CA LEU A 26 2.20 12.62 12.83
C LEU A 26 2.41 12.47 14.33
N ASN A 27 3.23 11.49 14.73
CA ASN A 27 3.50 11.20 16.13
C ASN A 27 4.32 12.31 16.82
N SER A 28 4.99 13.17 16.04
CA SER A 28 5.72 14.33 16.57
C SER A 28 4.90 15.64 16.61
N GLY A 29 3.62 15.62 16.21
CA GLY A 29 2.76 16.80 16.22
C GLY A 29 3.15 17.90 15.21
N LYS A 30 4.09 17.61 14.29
CA LYS A 30 4.58 18.56 13.28
C LYS A 30 3.78 18.52 11.97
N CYS A 31 2.79 17.64 11.87
CA CYS A 31 2.00 17.49 10.66
C CYS A 31 1.02 18.67 10.50
N ARG A 32 1.30 19.56 9.55
CA ARG A 32 0.45 20.73 9.24
C ARG A 32 -0.73 20.40 8.33
N ASP A 33 -0.76 19.20 7.75
CA ASP A 33 -1.79 18.80 6.78
C ASP A 33 -2.67 17.69 7.35
N VAL A 34 -3.74 18.10 8.03
CA VAL A 34 -4.74 17.22 8.66
C VAL A 34 -5.47 16.36 7.62
N LYS A 35 -5.70 16.88 6.41
CA LYS A 35 -6.39 16.11 5.35
C LYS A 35 -5.51 14.98 4.83
N ARG A 36 -4.23 15.26 4.62
CA ARG A 36 -3.23 14.24 4.23
C ARG A 36 -3.06 13.18 5.32
N THR A 37 -3.01 13.61 6.57
CA THR A 37 -2.97 12.74 7.76
C THR A 37 -4.14 11.76 7.77
N GLN A 38 -5.36 12.29 7.59
CA GLN A 38 -6.59 11.50 7.67
C GLN A 38 -6.65 10.47 6.53
N ARG A 39 -6.31 10.88 5.30
CA ARG A 39 -6.23 9.97 4.15
C ARG A 39 -5.24 8.83 4.37
N MET A 40 -4.13 9.09 5.05
CA MET A 40 -3.15 8.03 5.35
C MET A 40 -3.64 7.05 6.40
N LYS A 41 -4.32 7.52 7.45
CA LYS A 41 -4.95 6.63 8.42
C LYS A 41 -5.97 5.72 7.75
N GLU A 42 -6.75 6.27 6.81
CA GLU A 42 -7.71 5.52 6.02
C GLU A 42 -7.02 4.47 5.13
N ILE A 43 -5.97 4.84 4.38
CA ILE A 43 -5.18 3.88 3.58
C ILE A 43 -4.62 2.76 4.46
N THR A 44 -4.00 3.09 5.60
CA THR A 44 -3.42 2.10 6.51
C THR A 44 -4.49 1.15 7.05
N ALA A 45 -5.62 1.67 7.51
CA ALA A 45 -6.71 0.85 8.02
C ALA A 45 -7.24 -0.12 6.96
N VAL A 46 -7.31 0.32 5.71
CA VAL A 46 -7.73 -0.54 4.59
C VAL A 46 -6.67 -1.59 4.28
N ILE A 47 -5.39 -1.26 4.27
CA ILE A 47 -4.32 -2.24 4.03
C ILE A 47 -4.24 -3.27 5.16
N GLU A 48 -4.43 -2.87 6.40
CA GLU A 48 -4.53 -3.79 7.55
C GLU A 48 -5.75 -4.71 7.41
N TYR A 49 -6.89 -4.16 6.98
CA TYR A 49 -8.07 -4.96 6.67
C TYR A 49 -7.80 -5.98 5.55
N LEU A 50 -7.18 -5.54 4.44
CA LEU A 50 -6.80 -6.41 3.33
C LEU A 50 -5.80 -7.48 3.77
N PHE A 51 -4.84 -7.14 4.63
CA PHE A 51 -3.92 -8.10 5.22
C PHE A 51 -4.69 -9.19 5.99
N ASN A 52 -5.54 -8.79 6.94
CA ASN A 52 -6.27 -9.73 7.79
C ASN A 52 -7.31 -10.59 7.05
N SER A 53 -7.76 -10.16 5.87
CA SER A 53 -8.78 -10.86 5.06
C SER A 53 -8.24 -11.58 3.83
N SER A 54 -6.93 -11.52 3.57
CA SER A 54 -6.32 -12.08 2.37
C SER A 54 -5.65 -13.44 2.60
N SER A 55 -5.32 -14.13 1.51
CA SER A 55 -4.58 -15.40 1.54
C SER A 55 -3.16 -15.21 2.08
N GLU A 56 -2.54 -16.29 2.54
CA GLU A 56 -1.17 -16.27 3.09
C GLU A 56 -0.14 -15.67 2.11
N ASP A 57 -0.24 -15.99 0.82
CA ASP A 57 0.61 -15.41 -0.24
C ASP A 57 0.45 -13.88 -0.32
N MET A 58 -0.78 -13.38 -0.22
CA MET A 58 -1.06 -11.95 -0.29
C MET A 58 -0.61 -11.25 1.00
N GLN A 59 -0.79 -11.89 2.15
CA GLN A 59 -0.27 -11.40 3.44
C GLN A 59 1.24 -11.23 3.39
N LYS A 60 1.97 -12.21 2.86
CA LYS A 60 3.43 -12.14 2.70
C LYS A 60 3.85 -11.02 1.74
N VAL A 61 3.15 -10.85 0.62
CA VAL A 61 3.41 -9.74 -0.30
C VAL A 61 3.14 -8.39 0.38
N ILE A 62 2.04 -8.24 1.13
CA ILE A 62 1.76 -7.03 1.91
C ILE A 62 2.86 -6.78 2.94
N GLN A 63 3.25 -7.79 3.73
CA GLN A 63 4.33 -7.70 4.71
C GLN A 63 5.62 -7.13 4.11
N LEU A 64 6.12 -7.81 3.08
CA LEU A 64 7.41 -7.46 2.47
C LEU A 64 7.33 -6.11 1.74
N SER A 65 6.23 -5.86 1.02
CA SER A 65 6.06 -4.65 0.23
C SER A 65 5.77 -3.40 1.07
N TRP A 66 4.92 -3.53 2.10
CA TRP A 66 4.35 -2.42 2.86
C TRP A 66 5.10 -2.14 4.16
N TRP A 67 5.41 -3.18 4.94
CA TRP A 67 6.09 -3.01 6.23
C TRP A 67 7.62 -3.03 6.09
N HIS A 68 8.16 -3.88 5.22
CA HIS A 68 9.61 -3.96 4.99
C HIS A 68 10.13 -3.08 3.84
N ARG A 69 9.22 -2.56 2.99
CA ARG A 69 9.52 -1.68 1.84
C ARG A 69 10.37 -2.32 0.76
N ASN A 70 10.29 -3.64 0.63
CA ASN A 70 11.01 -4.37 -0.39
C ASN A 70 10.46 -4.01 -1.78
N GLN A 71 11.37 -3.87 -2.74
CA GLN A 71 11.03 -3.76 -4.15
C GLN A 71 10.44 -5.06 -4.67
N ALA A 72 9.67 -5.01 -5.76
CA ALA A 72 9.04 -6.21 -6.34
C ALA A 72 10.05 -7.32 -6.71
N SER A 73 11.31 -6.97 -7.02
CA SER A 73 12.40 -7.93 -7.25
C SER A 73 12.83 -8.62 -5.96
N GLU A 74 12.96 -7.89 -4.86
CA GLU A 74 13.34 -8.43 -3.55
C GLU A 74 12.23 -9.35 -3.01
N VAL A 75 10.97 -8.93 -3.12
CA VAL A 75 9.80 -9.76 -2.75
C VAL A 75 9.70 -11.02 -3.63
N SER A 76 10.09 -10.91 -4.91
CA SER A 76 10.12 -12.04 -5.85
C SER A 76 11.14 -13.09 -5.42
N GLU A 77 12.32 -12.66 -4.99
CA GLU A 77 13.37 -13.53 -4.44
C GLU A 77 12.93 -14.17 -3.12
N ASP A 78 12.40 -13.38 -2.17
CA ASP A 78 11.97 -13.85 -0.85
C ASP A 78 10.84 -14.90 -0.92
N LEU A 79 9.93 -14.75 -1.88
CA LEU A 79 8.76 -15.62 -2.03
C LEU A 79 8.88 -16.68 -3.12
N PHE A 80 10.02 -16.73 -3.83
CA PHE A 80 10.22 -17.59 -5.01
C PHE A 80 9.10 -17.46 -6.05
N LEU A 81 8.56 -16.25 -6.23
CA LEU A 81 7.50 -15.94 -7.19
C LEU A 81 8.08 -15.14 -8.35
N PRO A 82 7.53 -15.23 -9.58
CA PRO A 82 7.93 -14.33 -10.66
C PRO A 82 7.66 -12.86 -10.31
N VAL A 83 8.59 -11.96 -10.63
CA VAL A 83 8.43 -10.50 -10.45
C VAL A 83 7.12 -9.99 -11.07
N SER A 84 6.69 -10.55 -12.20
CA SER A 84 5.41 -10.21 -12.84
C SER A 84 4.20 -10.58 -11.98
N LYS A 85 4.24 -11.70 -11.27
CA LYS A 85 3.21 -12.13 -10.32
C LYS A 85 3.17 -11.20 -9.10
N VAL A 86 4.32 -10.87 -8.53
CA VAL A 86 4.43 -9.91 -7.42
C VAL A 86 3.85 -8.55 -7.81
N ASN A 87 4.24 -8.01 -8.98
CA ASN A 87 3.69 -6.76 -9.49
C ASN A 87 2.17 -6.81 -9.65
N ARG A 88 1.62 -7.93 -10.13
CA ARG A 88 0.16 -8.10 -10.26
C ARG A 88 -0.53 -8.10 -8.89
N MET A 89 0.06 -8.75 -7.89
CA MET A 89 -0.46 -8.78 -6.53
C MET A 89 -0.41 -7.39 -5.88
N GLN A 90 0.71 -6.67 -6.02
CA GLN A 90 0.83 -5.28 -5.57
C GLN A 90 -0.22 -4.37 -6.22
N ARG A 91 -0.45 -4.50 -7.54
CA ARG A 91 -1.53 -3.77 -8.22
C ARG A 91 -2.92 -4.12 -7.67
N ALA A 92 -3.19 -5.40 -7.43
CA ALA A 92 -4.46 -5.83 -6.87
C ALA A 92 -4.71 -5.25 -5.46
N ILE A 93 -3.67 -5.14 -4.63
CA ILE A 93 -3.76 -4.49 -3.31
C ILE A 93 -4.10 -3.00 -3.47
N LEU A 94 -3.46 -2.31 -4.41
CA LEU A 94 -3.72 -0.89 -4.67
C LEU A 94 -5.14 -0.67 -5.20
N ASP A 95 -5.58 -1.47 -6.18
CA ASP A 95 -6.95 -1.43 -6.71
C ASP A 95 -7.97 -1.71 -5.61
N ALA A 96 -7.75 -2.73 -4.78
CA ALA A 96 -8.65 -3.05 -3.66
C ALA A 96 -8.69 -1.89 -2.64
N THR A 97 -7.54 -1.28 -2.36
CA THR A 97 -7.46 -0.13 -1.44
C THR A 97 -8.27 1.05 -1.97
N ALA A 98 -8.10 1.39 -3.24
CA ALA A 98 -8.82 2.48 -3.86
C ALA A 98 -10.33 2.26 -3.95
N ASN A 99 -10.76 1.03 -4.27
CA ASN A 99 -12.18 0.68 -4.26
C ASN A 99 -12.77 0.82 -2.85
N TYR A 100 -12.06 0.37 -1.81
CA TYR A 100 -12.54 0.47 -0.44
C TYR A 100 -12.67 1.92 0.03
N LEU A 101 -11.77 2.78 -0.44
CA LEU A 101 -11.78 4.21 -0.14
C LEU A 101 -12.72 5.02 -1.06
N LEU A 102 -13.42 4.37 -1.99
CA LEU A 102 -14.29 5.00 -3.01
C LEU A 102 -13.56 6.07 -3.84
N TRP A 103 -12.29 5.80 -4.16
CA TRP A 103 -11.49 6.69 -5.02
C TRP A 103 -11.73 6.44 -6.51
N ILE A 104 -12.45 5.36 -6.85
CA ILE A 104 -12.80 4.89 -8.21
C ILE A 104 -14.17 4.23 -8.26
#